data_AF-A0A2N0ND06-F1
#
_entry.id   AF-A0A2N0ND06-F1
#
_cell.length_a   1.000
_cell.length_b   1.000
_cell.length_c   1.000
_cell.angle_alpha   90.00
_cell.angle_beta   90.00
_cell.angle_gamma   90.00
#
_symmetry.space_group_name_H-M   'P 1'
#
loop_
_entity.id
_entity.type
_entity.pdbx_description
1 polymer ?
#
loop_
_entity_poly.entity_id
_entity_poly.type
_entity_poly.pdbx_seq_one_letter_code
_entity_poly.pdbx_strand_id
1 'polypeptide(L)'
;MNNFPVLFKTITTKILSNQQPLLQINDSRINITDLILKSVIAHIIAFHASVEPNSSQLAMYLHRIQDCQNLFVLTCTSDLESVVLNAVAAAEGVTRYACKCGMKYVIANCGGAVTTSTCPNCKSIIGGTS
;
A
#
# COMPACT_ATOMS: atom_id res chain seq x y z
N MET A 1 -12.40 -28.55 19.85
CA MET A 1 -12.41 -27.10 20.16
C MET A 1 -11.21 -26.47 19.47
N ASN A 2 -11.41 -25.73 18.39
CA ASN A 2 -10.31 -25.05 17.69
C ASN A 2 -9.77 -23.95 18.60
N ASN A 3 -8.60 -24.19 19.17
CA ASN A 3 -7.97 -23.22 20.03
C ASN A 3 -7.39 -22.14 19.10
N PHE A 4 -8.11 -21.02 18.94
CA PHE A 4 -7.61 -19.90 18.16
C PHE A 4 -6.20 -19.51 18.64
N PRO A 5 -5.28 -19.15 17.73
CA PRO A 5 -3.95 -18.69 18.09
C PRO A 5 -4.03 -17.62 19.17
N VAL A 6 -3.13 -17.66 20.16
CA VAL A 6 -3.11 -16.70 21.28
C VAL A 6 -3.11 -15.26 20.76
N LEU A 7 -2.37 -15.00 19.68
CA LEU A 7 -2.32 -13.72 18.98
C LEU A 7 -3.70 -13.24 18.52
N PHE A 8 -4.51 -14.12 17.94
CA PHE A 8 -5.87 -13.80 17.50
C PHE A 8 -6.73 -13.38 18.70
N LYS A 9 -6.73 -14.17 19.77
CA LYS A 9 -7.47 -13.83 21.01
C LYS A 9 -7.05 -12.47 21.56
N THR A 10 -5.75 -12.19 21.63
CA THR A 10 -5.22 -10.89 22.08
C THR A 10 -5.68 -9.74 21.20
N ILE A 11 -5.63 -9.88 19.87
CA ILE A 11 -6.09 -8.85 18.93
C ILE A 11 -7.58 -8.61 19.09
N THR A 12 -8.39 -9.67 19.11
CA THR A 12 -9.85 -9.56 19.27
C THR A 12 -10.22 -8.91 20.59
N THR A 13 -9.60 -9.29 21.71
CA THR A 13 -9.86 -8.66 23.01
C THR A 13 -9.50 -7.17 23.00
N LYS A 14 -8.38 -6.78 22.39
CA LYS A 14 -8.01 -5.36 22.25
C LYS A 14 -8.99 -4.56 21.38
N ILE A 15 -9.55 -5.18 20.35
CA ILE A 15 -10.58 -4.55 19.52
C ILE A 15 -11.88 -4.37 20.33
N LEU A 16 -12.36 -5.43 20.97
CA LEU A 16 -13.60 -5.41 21.76
C LEU A 16 -13.54 -4.46 22.95
N SER A 17 -12.36 -4.28 23.55
CA SER A 17 -12.13 -3.32 24.64
C SER A 17 -11.82 -1.90 24.16
N ASN A 18 -11.88 -1.63 22.84
CA ASN A 18 -11.54 -0.34 22.24
C ASN A 18 -10.11 0.15 22.57
N GLN A 19 -9.17 -0.79 22.71
CA GLN A 19 -7.76 -0.55 23.05
C GLN A 19 -6.80 -0.80 21.89
N GLN A 20 -7.29 -1.24 20.73
CA GLN A 20 -6.48 -1.42 19.53
C GLN A 20 -6.20 -0.06 18.88
N PRO A 21 -4.96 0.48 18.90
CA PRO A 21 -4.70 1.87 18.48
C PRO A 21 -5.16 2.21 17.06
N LEU A 22 -5.09 1.23 16.15
CA LEU A 22 -5.52 1.41 14.76
C LEU A 22 -7.05 1.54 14.62
N LEU A 23 -7.79 0.79 15.44
CA LEU A 23 -9.25 0.64 15.34
C LEU A 23 -10.01 1.37 16.45
N GLN A 24 -9.30 2.01 17.37
CA GLN A 24 -9.89 2.73 18.49
C GLN A 24 -10.83 3.82 17.96
N ILE A 25 -12.03 3.86 18.51
CA ILE A 25 -13.04 4.88 18.26
C ILE A 25 -13.00 5.86 19.43
N ASN A 26 -12.59 7.10 19.14
CA ASN A 26 -12.58 8.19 20.12
C ASN A 26 -13.88 8.99 19.99
N ASP A 27 -14.76 8.86 20.99
CA ASP A 27 -16.15 9.35 20.97
C ASP A 27 -16.32 10.86 20.70
N SER A 28 -15.29 11.68 20.94
CA SER A 28 -15.48 13.13 20.88
C SER A 28 -15.34 13.76 19.49
N ARG A 29 -14.75 13.07 18.47
CA ARG A 29 -14.40 13.70 17.17
C ARG A 29 -14.35 12.79 15.94
N ILE A 30 -14.79 11.53 16.01
CA ILE A 30 -14.68 10.64 14.84
C ILE A 30 -15.61 11.11 13.72
N ASN A 31 -15.09 11.23 12.50
CA ASN A 31 -15.88 11.55 11.31
C ASN A 31 -16.24 10.29 10.51
N ILE A 32 -17.18 10.41 9.57
CA ILE A 32 -17.67 9.28 8.77
C ILE A 32 -16.54 8.61 7.98
N THR A 33 -15.61 9.39 7.42
CA THR A 33 -14.48 8.85 6.63
C THR A 33 -13.57 7.98 7.49
N ASP A 34 -13.22 8.43 8.69
CA ASP A 34 -12.38 7.69 9.63
C ASP A 34 -13.08 6.42 10.12
N LEU A 35 -14.39 6.49 10.38
CA LEU A 35 -15.19 5.32 10.75
C LEU A 35 -15.23 4.29 9.61
N ILE A 36 -15.42 4.73 8.37
CA ILE A 36 -15.40 3.86 7.19
C ILE A 36 -14.02 3.21 7.03
N LEU A 37 -12.93 3.99 7.12
CA LEU A 37 -11.57 3.46 7.02
C LEU A 37 -11.28 2.42 8.10
N LYS A 38 -11.64 2.70 9.36
CA LYS A 38 -11.50 1.75 10.47
C LYS A 38 -12.34 0.48 10.25
N SER A 39 -13.57 0.60 9.76
CA SER A 39 -14.43 -0.54 9.43
C SER A 39 -13.81 -1.44 8.35
N VAL A 40 -13.25 -0.83 7.30
CA VAL A 40 -12.54 -1.54 6.23
C VAL A 40 -11.32 -2.27 6.78
N ILE A 41 -10.48 -1.59 7.56
CA ILE A 41 -9.29 -2.18 8.18
C ILE A 41 -9.68 -3.35 9.09
N ALA A 42 -10.73 -3.18 9.92
CA ALA A 42 -11.22 -4.23 10.80
C ALA A 42 -11.67 -5.47 10.02
N HIS A 43 -12.41 -5.28 8.91
CA HIS A 43 -12.82 -6.36 8.02
C HIS A 43 -11.64 -7.09 7.40
N ILE A 44 -10.65 -6.36 6.89
CA ILE A 44 -9.43 -6.93 6.31
C ILE A 44 -8.71 -7.80 7.35
N ILE A 45 -8.49 -7.28 8.56
CA ILE A 45 -7.84 -8.04 9.63
C ILE A 45 -8.64 -9.30 9.99
N ALA A 46 -9.95 -9.18 10.20
CA ALA A 46 -10.80 -10.30 10.59
C ALA A 46 -10.83 -11.40 9.51
N PHE A 47 -10.96 -11.00 8.24
CA PHE A 47 -10.94 -11.91 7.10
C PHE A 47 -9.60 -12.65 7.00
N HIS A 48 -8.49 -11.91 6.96
CA HIS A 48 -7.16 -12.52 6.80
C HIS A 48 -6.70 -13.33 8.01
N ALA A 49 -7.23 -13.04 9.20
CA ALA A 49 -7.02 -13.87 10.38
C ALA A 49 -7.78 -15.20 10.34
N SER A 50 -8.86 -15.28 9.58
CA SER A 50 -9.77 -16.44 9.53
C SER A 50 -9.44 -17.42 8.40
N VAL A 51 -8.61 -17.03 7.44
CA VAL A 51 -8.17 -17.87 6.32
C VAL A 51 -6.79 -18.46 6.57
N GLU A 52 -6.41 -19.47 5.78
CA GLU A 52 -5.09 -20.10 5.88
C GLU A 52 -3.97 -19.10 5.55
N PRO A 53 -2.78 -19.21 6.18
CA PRO A 53 -1.66 -18.28 5.95
C PRO A 53 -1.26 -18.13 4.48
N ASN A 54 -1.42 -19.18 3.68
CA ASN A 54 -1.03 -19.19 2.27
C ASN A 54 -2.15 -18.71 1.32
N SER A 55 -3.35 -18.39 1.83
CA SER A 55 -4.46 -17.94 0.99
C SER A 55 -4.25 -16.54 0.40
N SER A 56 -3.40 -15.71 1.01
CA SER A 56 -3.03 -14.38 0.51
C SER A 56 -1.76 -13.88 1.21
N GLN A 57 -1.07 -12.92 0.60
CA GLN A 57 0.11 -12.31 1.25
C GLN A 57 -0.22 -11.58 2.55
N LEU A 58 -1.40 -10.95 2.64
CA LEU A 58 -1.89 -10.32 3.87
C LEU A 58 -2.14 -11.34 4.99
N ALA A 59 -2.71 -12.51 4.67
CA ALA A 59 -2.83 -13.61 5.63
C ALA A 59 -1.46 -14.13 6.07
N MET A 60 -0.51 -14.23 5.12
CA MET A 60 0.86 -14.64 5.42
C MET A 60 1.55 -13.66 6.39
N TYR A 61 1.43 -12.36 6.15
CA TYR A 61 1.96 -11.33 7.05
C TYR A 61 1.34 -11.43 8.44
N LEU A 62 0.03 -11.69 8.54
CA LEU A 62 -0.66 -11.73 9.82
C LEU A 62 -0.32 -12.97 10.65
N HIS A 63 -0.17 -14.12 10.00
CA HIS A 63 0.08 -15.41 10.69
C HIS A 63 1.56 -15.75 10.84
N ARG A 64 2.40 -15.34 9.89
CA ARG A 64 3.80 -15.80 9.72
C ARG A 64 4.76 -14.65 9.45
N ILE A 65 4.59 -13.52 10.15
CA ILE A 65 5.41 -12.31 9.93
C ILE A 65 6.93 -12.58 9.97
N GLN A 66 7.38 -13.52 10.81
CA GLN A 66 8.78 -13.91 10.90
C GLN A 66 9.29 -14.54 9.61
N ASP A 67 8.48 -15.37 8.96
CA ASP A 67 8.82 -16.00 7.68
C ASP A 67 8.75 -15.00 6.52
N CYS A 68 8.09 -13.86 6.73
CA CYS A 68 8.06 -12.75 5.78
C CYS A 68 9.23 -11.78 5.96
N GLN A 69 10.10 -11.98 6.96
CA GLN A 69 11.29 -11.16 7.13
C GLN A 69 12.19 -11.34 5.91
N ASN A 70 12.58 -10.23 5.29
CA ASN A 70 13.38 -10.17 4.06
C ASN A 70 12.64 -10.55 2.76
N LEU A 71 11.30 -10.62 2.78
CA LEU A 71 10.51 -10.69 1.56
C LEU A 71 10.05 -9.29 1.12
N PHE A 72 9.83 -9.13 -0.19
CA PHE A 72 9.25 -7.91 -0.73
C PHE A 72 7.81 -7.74 -0.22
N VAL A 73 7.49 -6.54 0.24
CA VAL A 73 6.12 -6.16 0.57
C VAL A 73 5.36 -5.91 -0.73
N LEU A 74 4.18 -6.53 -0.89
CA LEU A 74 3.35 -6.36 -2.08
C LEU A 74 3.10 -4.88 -2.35
N THR A 75 3.21 -4.46 -3.61
CA THR A 75 3.05 -3.07 -4.07
C THR A 75 4.02 -2.05 -3.45
N CYS A 76 5.00 -2.49 -2.67
CA CYS A 76 6.01 -1.60 -2.14
C CYS A 76 6.96 -1.18 -3.27
N THR A 77 7.23 0.12 -3.35
CA THR A 77 8.21 0.68 -4.28
C THR A 77 9.58 0.13 -3.92
N SER A 78 10.35 -0.34 -4.91
CA SER A 78 11.75 -0.75 -4.72
C SER A 78 12.54 0.40 -4.08
N ASP A 79 13.50 0.11 -3.19
CA ASP A 79 14.35 1.13 -2.57
C ASP A 79 15.05 2.01 -3.61
N LEU A 80 15.55 1.40 -4.69
CA LEU A 80 16.15 2.13 -5.80
C LEU A 80 15.13 3.06 -6.47
N GLU A 81 13.94 2.55 -6.72
CA GLU A 81 12.88 3.35 -7.31
C GLU A 81 12.48 4.49 -6.36
N SER A 82 12.35 4.23 -5.06
CA SER A 82 12.03 5.23 -4.03
C SER A 82 13.09 6.33 -3.93
N VAL A 83 14.39 5.97 -3.95
CA VAL A 83 15.51 6.93 -3.95
C VAL A 83 15.45 7.81 -5.19
N VAL A 84 15.31 7.21 -6.38
CA VAL A 84 15.21 7.96 -7.64
C VAL A 84 13.99 8.88 -7.60
N LEU A 85 12.84 8.37 -7.18
CA LEU A 85 11.60 9.12 -7.10
C LEU A 85 11.69 10.29 -6.11
N ASN A 86 12.33 10.12 -4.96
CA ASN A 86 12.54 11.19 -3.99
C ASN A 86 13.51 12.25 -4.50
N ALA A 87 14.63 11.85 -5.11
CA ALA A 87 15.57 12.78 -5.74
C ALA A 87 14.89 13.60 -6.85
N VAL A 88 14.02 12.95 -7.63
CA VAL A 88 13.23 13.58 -8.69
C VAL A 88 12.15 14.51 -8.13
N ALA A 89 11.48 14.15 -7.04
CA ALA A 89 10.45 14.99 -6.41
C ALA A 89 11.02 16.24 -5.73
N ALA A 90 12.31 16.22 -5.34
CA ALA A 90 13.01 17.38 -4.82
C ALA A 90 13.30 18.44 -5.90
N ALA A 91 13.22 18.08 -7.19
CA ALA A 91 13.31 19.04 -8.29
C ALA A 91 11.92 19.61 -8.60
N GLU A 92 11.79 20.94 -8.65
CA GLU A 92 10.53 21.60 -8.99
C GLU A 92 10.08 21.28 -10.44
N GLY A 93 8.76 21.21 -10.65
CA GLY A 93 8.18 21.07 -11.99
C GLY A 93 8.30 19.68 -12.61
N VAL A 94 8.33 18.64 -11.77
CA VAL A 94 8.45 17.26 -12.23
C VAL A 94 7.15 16.45 -12.08
N THR A 95 6.71 15.83 -13.17
CA THR A 95 5.51 14.97 -13.21
C THR A 95 5.85 13.56 -13.66
N ARG A 96 5.25 12.58 -12.97
CA ARG A 96 5.50 11.14 -13.19
C ARG A 96 4.41 10.54 -14.07
N TYR A 97 4.82 9.67 -14.98
CA TYR A 97 3.93 8.96 -15.89
C TYR A 97 4.33 7.49 -16.00
N ALA A 98 3.39 6.66 -16.42
CA ALA A 98 3.63 5.25 -16.71
C ALA A 98 3.20 4.94 -18.15
N CYS A 99 4.08 4.26 -18.88
CA CYS A 99 3.71 3.65 -20.14
C CYS A 99 2.75 2.47 -19.89
N LYS A 100 1.93 2.10 -20.88
CA LYS A 100 1.06 0.91 -20.83
C LYS A 100 1.79 -0.40 -20.54
N CYS A 101 3.09 -0.48 -20.81
CA CYS A 101 3.91 -1.65 -20.46
C CYS A 101 4.47 -1.61 -19.03
N GLY A 102 4.04 -0.65 -18.20
CA GLY A 102 4.49 -0.49 -16.81
C GLY A 102 5.79 0.29 -16.62
N MET A 103 6.48 0.67 -17.70
CA MET A 103 7.72 1.48 -17.58
C MET A 103 7.37 2.89 -17.09
N LYS A 104 7.93 3.27 -15.94
CA LYS A 104 7.75 4.58 -15.32
C LYS A 104 8.78 5.56 -15.88
N TYR A 105 8.32 6.75 -16.25
CA TYR A 105 9.19 7.82 -16.74
C TYR A 105 8.78 9.16 -16.14
N VAL A 106 9.68 10.12 -16.27
CA VAL A 106 9.61 11.41 -15.60
C VAL A 106 9.72 12.50 -16.65
N ILE A 107 8.89 13.53 -16.53
CA ILE A 107 9.02 14.76 -17.32
C ILE A 107 9.42 15.88 -16.36
N ALA A 108 10.63 16.40 -16.55
CA ALA A 108 11.20 17.50 -15.78
C ALA A 108 11.08 18.84 -16.53
N ASN A 109 11.35 19.95 -15.83
CA ASN A 109 11.44 21.33 -16.36
C ASN A 109 10.15 21.93 -16.96
N CYS A 110 9.06 21.18 -17.13
CA CYS A 110 7.85 21.68 -17.79
C CYS A 110 6.56 21.40 -17.01
N GLY A 111 6.61 20.71 -15.87
CA GLY A 111 5.42 20.38 -15.05
C GLY A 111 4.43 19.39 -15.69
N GLY A 112 4.59 19.03 -16.97
CA GLY A 112 3.68 18.15 -17.69
C GLY A 112 4.21 17.69 -19.04
N ALA A 113 3.48 16.78 -19.68
CA ALA A 113 3.81 16.26 -20.99
C ALA A 113 3.55 17.30 -22.09
N VAL A 114 4.61 17.95 -22.57
CA VAL A 114 4.57 18.91 -23.69
C VAL A 114 5.22 18.37 -24.96
N THR A 115 5.68 17.11 -24.93
CA THR A 115 6.33 16.43 -26.04
C THR A 115 5.98 14.95 -26.01
N THR A 116 5.85 14.35 -27.18
CA THR A 116 5.73 12.90 -27.34
C THR A 116 7.10 12.26 -27.52
N SER A 117 7.28 11.06 -26.97
CA SER A 117 8.50 10.27 -27.10
C SER A 117 8.15 8.79 -27.28
N THR A 118 9.17 7.96 -27.47
CA THR A 118 9.00 6.51 -27.65
C THR A 118 9.47 5.76 -26.41
N CYS A 119 8.62 4.89 -25.88
CA CYS A 119 8.98 4.04 -24.75
C CYS A 119 10.17 3.15 -25.11
N PRO A 120 11.30 3.21 -24.38
CA PRO A 120 12.46 2.37 -24.67
C PRO A 120 12.14 0.87 -24.61
N ASN A 121 11.18 0.47 -23.77
CA ASN A 121 10.86 -0.94 -23.51
C ASN A 121 9.90 -1.53 -24.55
N CYS A 122 8.72 -0.94 -24.76
CA CYS A 122 7.68 -1.49 -25.64
C CYS A 122 7.48 -0.72 -26.95
N LYS A 123 8.33 0.28 -27.22
CA LYS A 123 8.30 1.15 -28.40
C LYS A 123 6.98 1.89 -28.65
N SER A 124 6.09 1.91 -27.67
CA SER A 124 4.85 2.66 -27.75
C SER A 124 5.07 4.14 -27.49
N ILE A 125 4.22 4.98 -28.09
CA ILE A 125 4.27 6.43 -27.86
C ILE A 125 3.94 6.71 -26.39
N ILE A 126 4.74 7.58 -25.78
CA ILE A 126 4.60 8.09 -24.41
C ILE A 126 4.67 9.62 -24.44
N GLY A 127 4.30 10.26 -23.33
CA GLY A 127 4.16 11.72 -23.28
C GLY A 127 2.88 12.19 -23.95
N GLY A 128 2.87 13.41 -24.45
CA GLY A 128 1.69 14.07 -24.97
C GLY A 128 1.93 15.56 -25.13
N THR A 129 0.94 16.25 -25.67
CA THR A 129 0.83 17.71 -25.66
C THR A 129 -0.35 18.03 -24.76
N SER A 130 -0.07 18.38 -23.51
CA SER A 130 -1.04 18.86 -22.52
C SER A 130 -1.70 20.15 -22.96
#